data_AF-A0A8S9I9C1-F1
#
_entry.id   AF-A0A8S9I9C1-F1
#
_cell.length_a   1.000
_cell.length_b   1.000
_cell.length_c   1.000
_cell.angle_alpha   90.00
_cell.angle_beta   90.00
_cell.angle_gamma   90.00
#
_symmetry.space_group_name_H-M   'P 1'
#
loop_
_entity.id
_entity.type
_entity.pdbx_description
1 polymer ?
#
loop_
_entity_poly.entity_id
_entity_poly.type
_entity_poly.pdbx_seq_one_letter_code
_entity_poly.pdbx_strand_id
1 'polypeptide(L)'
;MLTLESMPEDMRLFIVSKMASTSPIHYFNTIITCKRLSFGPDNYSIAKALNLSPLVNQPSLANRYQTLVDRCLETNNIDAHFVKGMLEYFESQNQIIGLHHIHIASKGGHVQGTYVYGVLLMAIGETENGVKIINKLTDDKRISVVEDCMANFQHSMERPFLHMKETYVSSMKKM
;
A
#
# COMPACT_ATOMS: atom_id res chain seq x y z
N MET A 1 5.67 -17.04 38.06
CA MET A 1 4.71 -16.12 37.42
C MET A 1 5.26 -15.80 36.04
N LEU A 2 4.56 -16.11 34.96
CA LEU A 2 5.01 -15.76 33.60
C LEU A 2 4.90 -14.24 33.44
N THR A 3 6.03 -13.55 33.42
CA THR A 3 6.11 -12.12 33.12
C THR A 3 6.58 -11.93 31.68
N LEU A 4 6.28 -10.76 31.10
CA LEU A 4 6.80 -10.38 29.78
C LEU A 4 8.34 -10.44 29.72
N GLU A 5 8.99 -10.24 30.88
CA GLU A 5 10.44 -10.29 31.05
C GLU A 5 11.01 -11.70 30.94
N SER A 6 10.27 -12.70 31.39
CA SER A 6 10.65 -14.12 31.30
C SER A 6 10.37 -14.74 29.93
N MET A 7 9.68 -14.02 29.05
CA MET A 7 9.27 -14.53 27.74
C MET A 7 10.48 -14.60 26.78
N PRO A 8 10.62 -15.67 25.97
CA PRO A 8 11.59 -15.71 24.88
C PRO A 8 11.42 -14.56 23.87
N GLU A 9 12.52 -14.17 23.22
CA GLU A 9 12.52 -13.02 22.29
C GLU A 9 11.65 -13.24 21.06
N ASP A 10 11.69 -14.44 20.48
CA ASP A 10 10.86 -14.88 19.36
C ASP A 10 9.37 -14.76 19.68
N MET A 11 8.95 -15.11 20.90
CA MET A 11 7.56 -14.97 21.34
C MET A 11 7.16 -13.50 21.48
N ARG A 12 8.04 -12.64 22.00
CA ARG A 12 7.79 -11.18 22.02
C ARG A 12 7.73 -10.60 20.61
N LEU A 13 8.65 -11.01 19.73
CA LEU A 13 8.68 -10.58 18.33
C LEU A 13 7.39 -11.00 17.62
N PHE A 14 6.91 -12.23 17.84
CA PHE A 14 5.64 -12.70 17.29
C PHE A 14 4.46 -11.83 17.73
N ILE A 15 4.39 -11.48 19.02
CA ILE A 15 3.35 -10.58 19.55
C ILE A 15 3.42 -9.23 18.82
N VAL A 16 4.61 -8.62 18.72
CA VAL A 16 4.76 -7.29 18.11
C VAL A 16 4.51 -7.33 16.61
N SER A 17 4.95 -8.36 15.89
CA SER A 17 4.60 -8.58 14.47
C SER A 17 3.10 -8.69 14.29
N LYS A 18 2.39 -9.39 15.20
CA LYS A 18 0.94 -9.49 15.13
C LYS A 18 0.27 -8.13 15.34
N MET A 19 0.74 -7.34 16.30
CA MET A 19 0.27 -5.96 16.51
C MET A 19 0.54 -5.06 15.30
N ALA A 20 1.74 -5.17 14.72
CA ALA A 20 2.12 -4.45 13.50
C ALA A 20 1.15 -4.73 12.34
N SER A 21 0.69 -5.98 12.20
CA SER A 21 -0.27 -6.38 11.16
C SER A 21 -1.70 -5.90 11.39
N THR A 22 -2.11 -5.66 12.64
CA THR A 22 -3.50 -5.31 12.96
C THR A 22 -3.73 -3.81 13.04
N SER A 23 -2.79 -3.06 13.59
CA SER A 23 -2.93 -1.62 13.76
C SER A 23 -1.58 -0.93 13.84
N PRO A 24 -1.26 -0.03 12.88
CA PRO A 24 -0.02 0.74 12.95
C PRO A 24 0.03 1.62 14.21
N ILE A 25 -1.11 2.16 14.64
CA ILE A 25 -1.19 3.00 15.86
C ILE A 25 -0.83 2.19 17.10
N HIS A 26 -1.41 0.99 17.27
CA HIS A 26 -1.08 0.16 18.42
C HIS A 26 0.38 -0.28 18.41
N TYR A 27 0.91 -0.64 17.24
CA TYR A 27 2.33 -0.96 17.08
C TYR A 27 3.24 0.20 17.50
N PHE A 28 3.06 1.40 16.92
CA PHE A 28 3.90 2.56 17.26
C PHE A 28 3.78 2.94 18.74
N ASN A 29 2.57 2.93 19.31
CA ASN A 29 2.39 3.20 20.73
C ASN A 29 3.10 2.15 21.61
N THR A 30 3.05 0.87 21.24
CA THR A 30 3.72 -0.20 21.98
C THR A 30 5.23 -0.07 21.96
N ILE A 31 5.85 0.18 20.81
CA ILE A 31 7.32 0.28 20.74
C ILE A 31 7.85 1.52 21.46
N ILE A 32 7.06 2.59 21.55
CA ILE A 32 7.40 3.82 22.28
C ILE A 32 7.25 3.63 23.79
N THR A 33 6.18 2.95 24.23
CA THR A 33 5.85 2.86 25.67
C THR A 33 6.45 1.64 26.37
N CYS A 34 6.78 0.58 25.63
CA CYS A 34 7.28 -0.68 26.19
C CYS A 34 8.66 -1.06 25.62
N LYS A 35 9.72 -0.73 26.37
CA LYS A 35 11.13 -1.03 26.00
C LYS A 35 11.40 -2.52 25.72
N ARG A 36 10.61 -3.45 26.27
CA ARG A 36 10.79 -4.89 26.06
C ARG A 36 10.16 -5.40 24.76
N LEU A 37 9.26 -4.61 24.18
CA LEU A 37 8.57 -4.87 22.92
C LEU A 37 9.01 -3.90 21.81
N SER A 38 10.07 -3.13 22.02
CA SER A 38 10.55 -2.10 21.10
C SER A 38 11.30 -2.70 19.89
N PHE A 39 10.69 -3.67 19.21
CA PHE A 39 11.16 -4.17 17.93
C PHE A 39 10.73 -3.18 16.85
N GLY A 40 11.70 -2.43 16.34
CA GLY A 40 11.47 -1.43 15.31
C GLY A 40 11.28 -2.04 13.91
N PRO A 41 10.97 -1.18 12.92
CA PRO A 41 10.80 -1.60 11.53
C PRO A 41 12.09 -2.05 10.84
N ASP A 42 13.27 -1.90 11.46
CA ASP A 42 14.50 -2.53 10.97
C ASP A 42 14.50 -4.05 11.16
N ASN A 43 13.60 -4.60 11.98
CA ASN A 43 13.42 -6.04 12.09
C ASN A 43 12.61 -6.58 10.91
N TYR A 44 13.14 -7.62 10.25
CA TYR A 44 12.54 -8.24 9.07
C TYR A 44 11.07 -8.65 9.29
N SER A 45 10.77 -9.34 10.40
CA SER A 45 9.43 -9.84 10.70
C SER A 45 8.44 -8.72 11.02
N ILE A 46 8.93 -7.57 11.49
CA ILE A 46 8.12 -6.38 11.72
C ILE A 46 7.81 -5.68 10.41
N ALA A 47 8.84 -5.32 9.62
CA ALA A 47 8.66 -4.65 8.34
C ALA A 47 7.74 -5.43 7.40
N LYS A 48 7.92 -6.76 7.34
CA LYS A 48 7.09 -7.64 6.51
C LYS A 48 5.63 -7.66 6.93
N ALA A 49 5.36 -7.57 8.24
CA ALA A 49 4.03 -7.66 8.80
C ALA A 49 3.34 -6.30 8.97
N LEU A 50 4.09 -5.20 8.89
CA LEU A 50 3.59 -3.86 9.22
C LEU A 50 2.44 -3.45 8.30
N ASN A 51 1.31 -3.13 8.91
CA ASN A 51 0.14 -2.61 8.23
C ASN A 51 0.37 -1.14 7.86
N LEU A 52 0.29 -0.82 6.56
CA LEU A 52 0.50 0.54 6.06
C LEU A 52 -0.81 1.18 5.58
N SER A 53 -1.95 0.76 6.13
CA SER A 53 -3.27 1.32 5.75
C SER A 53 -3.36 2.85 5.69
N PRO A 54 -2.70 3.66 6.56
CA PRO A 54 -2.71 5.11 6.40
C PRO A 54 -2.05 5.58 5.09
N LEU A 55 -0.98 4.89 4.67
CA LEU A 55 -0.27 5.17 3.42
C LEU A 55 -1.00 4.57 2.21
N VAL A 56 -1.67 3.43 2.36
CA VAL A 56 -2.54 2.88 1.31
C VAL A 56 -3.68 3.85 0.99
N ASN A 57 -4.30 4.42 2.02
CA ASN A 57 -5.39 5.39 1.86
C ASN A 57 -4.89 6.72 1.26
N GLN A 58 -3.69 7.15 1.62
CA GLN A 58 -3.08 8.37 1.11
C GLN A 58 -1.59 8.15 0.74
N PRO A 59 -1.31 7.60 -0.47
CA PRO A 59 0.05 7.23 -0.88
C PRO A 59 1.07 8.35 -0.82
N SER A 60 0.67 9.60 -1.09
CA SER A 60 1.56 10.77 -1.02
C SER A 60 2.14 11.03 0.37
N LEU A 61 1.54 10.50 1.45
CA LEU A 61 2.14 10.59 2.79
C LEU A 61 3.44 9.80 2.89
N ALA A 62 3.66 8.78 2.07
CA ALA A 62 4.87 7.98 2.08
C ALA A 62 6.13 8.78 1.75
N ASN A 63 6.01 9.92 1.07
CA ASN A 63 7.12 10.86 0.86
C ASN A 63 7.72 11.37 2.19
N ARG A 64 6.97 11.35 3.29
CA ARG A 64 7.46 11.69 4.65
C ARG A 64 8.03 10.50 5.42
N TYR A 65 7.85 9.28 4.90
CA TYR A 65 8.19 8.02 5.58
C TYR A 65 9.01 7.10 4.66
N GLN A 66 9.81 7.66 3.74
CA GLN A 66 10.52 6.90 2.71
C GLN A 66 11.35 5.75 3.29
N THR A 67 12.17 6.03 4.31
CA THR A 67 12.98 5.00 4.98
C THR A 67 12.15 3.84 5.52
N LEU A 68 10.98 4.11 6.10
CA LEU A 68 10.08 3.07 6.59
C LEU A 68 9.53 2.23 5.43
N VAL A 69 9.09 2.89 4.36
CA VAL A 69 8.51 2.21 3.19
C VAL A 69 9.57 1.38 2.47
N ASP A 70 10.80 1.88 2.34
CA ASP A 70 11.92 1.15 1.74
C ASP A 70 12.24 -0.13 2.53
N ARG A 71 12.27 -0.07 3.87
CA ARG A 71 12.40 -1.27 4.72
C ARG A 71 11.28 -2.27 4.50
N CYS A 72 10.04 -1.78 4.38
CA CYS A 72 8.90 -2.64 4.10
C CYS A 72 8.99 -3.27 2.69
N LEU A 73 9.48 -2.53 1.69
CA LEU A 73 9.73 -3.04 0.34
C LEU A 73 10.83 -4.11 0.32
N GLU A 74 11.95 -3.89 1.02
CA GLU A 74 13.05 -4.87 1.16
C GLU A 74 12.57 -6.22 1.72
N THR A 75 11.49 -6.21 2.51
CA THR A 75 10.88 -7.40 3.12
C THR A 75 9.66 -7.93 2.37
N ASN A 76 9.37 -7.38 1.19
CA ASN A 76 8.26 -7.74 0.31
C ASN A 76 6.88 -7.53 0.97
N ASN A 77 6.74 -6.45 1.73
CA ASN A 77 5.46 -6.03 2.31
C ASN A 77 4.50 -5.59 1.19
N ILE A 78 3.31 -6.18 1.17
CA ILE A 78 2.33 -6.04 0.09
C ILE A 78 1.77 -4.60 0.02
N ASP A 79 1.49 -3.97 1.16
CA ASP A 79 1.01 -2.59 1.21
C ASP A 79 2.10 -1.64 0.71
N ALA A 80 3.36 -1.90 1.06
CA ALA A 80 4.49 -1.09 0.60
C ALA A 80 4.65 -1.15 -0.93
N HIS A 81 4.47 -2.34 -1.53
CA HIS A 81 4.41 -2.46 -2.99
C HIS A 81 3.25 -1.65 -3.58
N PHE A 82 2.06 -1.71 -2.99
CA PHE A 82 0.93 -0.92 -3.48
C PHE A 82 1.24 0.58 -3.44
N VAL A 83 1.71 1.09 -2.30
CA VAL A 83 2.04 2.51 -2.09
C VAL A 83 3.14 2.97 -3.06
N LYS A 84 4.22 2.21 -3.19
CA LYS A 84 5.30 2.52 -4.15
C LYS A 84 4.78 2.53 -5.57
N GLY A 85 3.94 1.57 -5.93
CA GLY A 85 3.33 1.48 -7.25
C GLY A 85 2.46 2.68 -7.59
N MET A 86 1.65 3.15 -6.64
CA MET A 86 0.84 4.35 -6.79
C MET A 86 1.70 5.61 -7.00
N LEU A 87 2.76 5.79 -6.20
CA LEU A 87 3.66 6.93 -6.33
C LEU A 87 4.40 6.93 -7.67
N GLU A 88 4.98 5.78 -8.05
CA GLU A 88 5.74 5.68 -9.30
C GLU A 88 4.84 5.87 -10.53
N TYR A 89 3.65 5.28 -10.54
CA TYR A 89 2.75 5.36 -11.69
C TYR A 89 2.18 6.77 -11.88
N PHE A 90 1.68 7.38 -10.80
CA PHE A 90 0.90 8.61 -10.89
C PHE A 90 1.70 9.87 -10.54
N GLU A 91 2.65 9.82 -9.60
CA GLU A 91 3.44 10.99 -9.17
C GLU A 91 4.69 11.14 -10.02
N SER A 92 5.50 10.07 -10.09
CA SER A 92 6.81 10.08 -10.76
C SER A 92 6.73 9.81 -12.27
N GLN A 93 5.56 9.45 -12.79
CA GLN A 93 5.31 9.11 -14.20
C GLN A 93 6.15 7.91 -14.70
N ASN A 94 6.67 7.09 -13.79
CA ASN A 94 7.40 5.86 -14.08
C ASN A 94 6.42 4.69 -14.21
N GLN A 95 5.57 4.74 -15.25
CA GLN A 95 4.44 3.82 -15.43
C GLN A 95 4.84 2.33 -15.40
N ILE A 96 5.99 1.97 -15.96
CA ILE A 96 6.47 0.58 -15.98
C ILE A 96 6.75 0.07 -14.55
N ILE A 97 7.49 0.85 -13.76
CA ILE A 97 7.83 0.50 -12.37
C ILE A 97 6.57 0.53 -11.51
N GLY A 98 5.74 1.56 -11.67
CA GLY A 98 4.49 1.70 -10.96
C GLY A 98 3.56 0.50 -11.18
N LEU A 99 3.37 0.11 -12.44
CA LEU A 99 2.55 -1.03 -12.80
C LEU A 99 3.13 -2.35 -12.26
N HIS A 100 4.46 -2.52 -12.29
CA HIS A 100 5.14 -3.68 -11.72
C HIS A 100 4.86 -3.85 -10.22
N HIS A 101 5.00 -2.77 -9.44
CA HIS A 101 4.72 -2.80 -8.00
C HIS A 101 3.23 -3.03 -7.69
N ILE A 102 2.32 -2.40 -8.45
CA ILE A 102 0.87 -2.64 -8.34
C ILE A 102 0.53 -4.10 -8.67
N HIS A 103 1.19 -4.68 -9.68
CA HIS A 103 1.02 -6.09 -10.02
C HIS A 103 1.46 -7.02 -8.89
N ILE A 104 2.60 -6.74 -8.24
CA ILE A 104 3.06 -7.50 -7.06
C ILE A 104 2.01 -7.43 -5.95
N ALA A 105 1.50 -6.23 -5.64
CA ALA A 105 0.47 -6.05 -4.63
C ALA A 105 -0.81 -6.85 -4.97
N SER A 106 -1.25 -6.80 -6.23
CA SER A 106 -2.40 -7.58 -6.72
C SER A 106 -2.18 -9.08 -6.54
N LYS A 107 -1.02 -9.61 -6.97
CA LYS A 107 -0.66 -11.03 -6.78
C LYS A 107 -0.57 -11.44 -5.32
N GLY A 108 -0.17 -10.52 -4.44
CA GLY A 108 -0.17 -10.70 -2.98
C GLY A 108 -1.56 -10.74 -2.35
N GLY A 109 -2.63 -10.49 -3.11
CA GLY A 109 -4.00 -10.47 -2.60
C GLY A 109 -4.43 -9.12 -2.02
N HIS A 110 -3.68 -8.04 -2.29
CA HIS A 110 -4.10 -6.70 -1.92
C HIS A 110 -5.36 -6.33 -2.71
N VAL A 111 -6.46 -6.04 -2.00
CA VAL A 111 -7.77 -5.80 -2.61
C VAL A 111 -7.75 -4.53 -3.46
N GLN A 112 -7.35 -3.40 -2.89
CA GLN A 112 -7.21 -2.12 -3.63
C GLN A 112 -6.22 -2.24 -4.80
N GLY A 113 -5.04 -2.85 -4.58
CA GLY A 113 -4.05 -3.08 -5.63
C GLY A 113 -4.56 -3.95 -6.78
N THR A 114 -5.39 -4.96 -6.50
CA THR A 114 -6.04 -5.78 -7.53
C THR A 114 -7.02 -4.98 -8.36
N TYR A 115 -7.86 -4.17 -7.71
CA TYR A 115 -8.76 -3.25 -8.40
C TYR A 115 -7.98 -2.28 -9.29
N VAL A 116 -7.01 -1.56 -8.74
CA VAL A 116 -6.21 -0.57 -9.47
C VAL A 116 -5.45 -1.23 -10.63
N TYR A 117 -4.86 -2.42 -10.43
CA TYR A 117 -4.20 -3.15 -11.50
C TYR A 117 -5.15 -3.46 -12.66
N GLY A 118 -6.36 -3.95 -12.37
CA GLY A 118 -7.37 -4.21 -13.38
C GLY A 118 -7.77 -2.94 -14.15
N VAL A 119 -7.98 -1.83 -13.44
CA VAL A 119 -8.29 -0.53 -14.05
C VAL A 119 -7.14 -0.04 -14.95
N LEU A 120 -5.91 -0.16 -14.50
CA LEU A 120 -4.74 0.25 -15.28
C LEU A 120 -4.55 -0.61 -16.53
N LEU A 121 -4.77 -1.92 -16.45
CA LEU A 121 -4.75 -2.80 -17.64
C LEU A 121 -5.79 -2.36 -18.67
N MET A 122 -7.02 -2.04 -18.26
CA MET A 122 -8.03 -1.50 -19.18
C MET A 122 -7.57 -0.18 -19.80
N ALA A 123 -6.96 0.71 -19.01
CA ALA A 123 -6.49 2.01 -19.49
C ALA A 123 -5.35 1.91 -20.53
N ILE A 124 -4.51 0.88 -20.46
CA ILE A 124 -3.40 0.66 -21.41
C ILE A 124 -3.76 -0.23 -22.61
N GLY A 125 -5.05 -0.58 -22.77
CA GLY A 125 -5.55 -1.36 -23.91
C GLY A 125 -5.63 -2.87 -23.66
N GLU A 126 -5.22 -3.35 -22.49
CA GLU A 126 -5.34 -4.74 -22.04
C GLU A 126 -6.73 -5.00 -21.42
N THR A 127 -7.79 -4.54 -22.11
CA THR A 127 -9.15 -4.46 -21.56
C THR A 127 -9.71 -5.80 -21.12
N GLU A 128 -9.53 -6.86 -21.92
CA GLU A 128 -10.01 -8.20 -21.57
C GLU A 128 -9.37 -8.71 -20.26
N ASN A 129 -8.06 -8.49 -20.12
CA ASN A 129 -7.32 -8.88 -18.92
C ASN A 129 -7.77 -8.05 -17.70
N GLY A 130 -7.95 -6.75 -17.87
CA GLY A 130 -8.45 -5.88 -16.80
C GLY A 130 -9.86 -6.25 -16.35
N VAL A 131 -10.80 -6.44 -17.28
CA VAL A 131 -12.19 -6.88 -16.99
C VAL A 131 -12.19 -8.23 -16.27
N LYS A 132 -11.38 -9.18 -16.72
CA LYS A 132 -11.25 -10.49 -16.08
C LYS A 132 -10.82 -10.39 -14.61
N ILE A 133 -9.88 -9.49 -14.30
CA ILE A 133 -9.43 -9.25 -12.93
C ILE A 133 -10.54 -8.63 -12.07
N ILE A 134 -11.27 -7.64 -12.59
CA ILE A 134 -12.37 -6.99 -11.87
C ILE A 134 -13.53 -7.96 -11.62
N ASN A 135 -13.90 -8.77 -12.61
CA ASN A 135 -14.94 -9.80 -12.46
C ASN A 135 -14.54 -10.83 -11.41
N LYS A 136 -13.30 -11.34 -11.46
CA LYS A 136 -12.80 -12.25 -10.45
C LYS A 136 -12.82 -11.64 -9.05
N LEU A 137 -12.41 -10.37 -8.91
CA LEU A 137 -12.46 -9.68 -7.62
C LEU A 137 -13.90 -9.56 -7.10
N THR A 138 -14.85 -9.31 -8.01
CA THR A 138 -16.29 -9.25 -7.70
C THR A 138 -16.81 -10.60 -7.23
N ASP A 139 -16.42 -11.69 -7.89
CA ASP A 139 -16.81 -13.05 -7.53
C ASP A 139 -16.22 -13.45 -6.16
N ASP A 140 -14.94 -13.16 -5.93
CA ASP A 140 -14.21 -13.56 -4.72
C ASP A 140 -14.61 -12.74 -3.48
N LYS A 141 -15.08 -11.49 -3.63
CA LYS A 141 -15.31 -10.55 -2.51
C LYS A 141 -16.71 -9.94 -2.43
N ARG A 142 -17.43 -9.79 -3.55
CA ARG A 142 -18.68 -9.02 -3.81
C ARG A 142 -18.45 -7.66 -4.47
N ILE A 143 -19.48 -7.22 -5.18
CA ILE A 143 -19.50 -5.93 -5.91
C ILE A 143 -19.31 -4.72 -5.00
N SER A 144 -19.85 -4.73 -3.78
CA SER A 144 -19.69 -3.61 -2.84
C SER A 144 -18.22 -3.33 -2.49
N VAL A 145 -17.38 -4.37 -2.45
CA VAL A 145 -15.94 -4.22 -2.20
C VAL A 145 -15.26 -3.55 -3.39
N VAL A 146 -15.71 -3.82 -4.61
CA VAL A 146 -15.19 -3.17 -5.83
C VAL A 146 -15.61 -1.70 -5.87
N GLU A 147 -16.85 -1.39 -5.49
CA GLU A 147 -17.35 -0.02 -5.34
C GLU A 147 -16.55 0.77 -4.28
N ASP A 148 -16.28 0.16 -3.12
CA ASP A 148 -15.42 0.75 -2.09
C ASP A 148 -14.01 1.00 -2.65
N CYS A 149 -13.45 0.07 -3.42
CA CYS A 149 -12.14 0.26 -4.04
C CYS A 149 -12.14 1.41 -5.05
N MET A 150 -13.20 1.53 -5.85
CA MET A 150 -13.37 2.64 -6.78
C MET A 150 -13.40 3.98 -6.05
N ALA A 151 -14.21 4.10 -4.99
CA ALA A 151 -14.32 5.32 -4.19
C ALA A 151 -12.98 5.66 -3.51
N ASN A 152 -12.31 4.67 -2.92
CA ASN A 152 -10.99 4.86 -2.29
C ASN A 152 -9.94 5.29 -3.32
N PHE A 153 -9.94 4.69 -4.51
CA PHE A 153 -9.01 5.06 -5.58
C PHE A 153 -9.21 6.51 -6.01
N GLN A 154 -10.47 6.92 -6.24
CA GLN A 154 -10.80 8.31 -6.56
C GLN A 154 -10.30 9.26 -5.47
N HIS A 155 -10.55 8.95 -4.19
CA HIS A 155 -10.11 9.77 -3.08
C HIS A 155 -8.59 9.87 -2.96
N SER A 156 -7.86 8.76 -3.14
CA SER A 156 -6.39 8.76 -3.18
C SER A 156 -5.86 9.61 -4.34
N MET A 157 -6.63 9.72 -5.43
CA MET A 157 -6.25 10.48 -6.62
C MET A 157 -6.53 11.98 -6.53
N GLU A 158 -7.55 12.40 -5.76
CA GLU A 158 -8.05 13.78 -5.66
C GLU A 158 -7.07 14.81 -5.08
N ARG A 159 -5.99 14.38 -4.39
CA ARG A 159 -5.14 15.30 -3.61
C ARG A 159 -3.75 15.63 -4.18
N PRO A 160 -3.09 14.79 -5.01
CA PRO A 160 -1.79 15.17 -5.59
C PRO A 160 -1.66 15.10 -7.13
N PHE A 161 -2.55 14.44 -7.88
CA PHE A 161 -2.18 13.97 -9.24
C PHE A 161 -2.63 14.84 -10.42
N LEU A 162 -3.24 16.00 -10.18
CA LEU A 162 -3.54 16.96 -11.25
C LEU A 162 -2.34 17.88 -11.55
N HIS A 163 -1.16 17.31 -11.79
CA HIS A 163 -0.20 17.99 -12.65
C HIS A 163 -0.62 17.77 -14.10
N MET A 164 -1.62 18.54 -14.52
CA MET A 164 -1.97 18.68 -15.93
C MET A 164 -0.71 19.06 -16.69
N LYS A 165 -0.31 18.25 -17.69
CA LYS A 165 0.92 18.53 -18.46
C LYS A 165 0.87 19.97 -18.96
N GLU A 166 2.01 20.67 -18.90
CA GLU A 166 2.10 22.06 -19.33
C GLU A 166 1.59 22.26 -20.76
N THR A 167 1.68 21.24 -21.63
CA THR A 167 1.11 21.27 -22.97
C THR A 167 -0.41 21.44 -22.98
N TYR A 168 -1.13 20.75 -22.09
CA TYR A 168 -2.57 20.92 -21.93
C TYR A 168 -2.91 22.26 -21.28
N VAL A 169 -2.16 22.69 -20.26
CA VAL A 169 -2.33 24.03 -19.64
C VAL A 169 -2.15 25.14 -20.69
N SER A 170 -1.07 25.05 -21.47
CA SER A 170 -0.72 25.99 -22.53
C SER A 170 -1.71 25.99 -23.68
N SER A 171 -2.38 24.86 -23.95
CA SER A 171 -3.41 24.77 -24.99
C SER A 171 -4.71 25.41 -24.52
N MET A 172 -5.11 25.22 -23.26
CA MET A 172 -6.30 25.86 -22.70
C MET A 172 -6.14 27.37 -22.51
N LYS A 173 -4.92 27.87 -22.24
CA LYS A 173 -4.64 29.32 -22.18
C LYS A 173 -4.72 30.03 -23.54
N LYS A 174 -4.76 29.28 -24.65
CA LYS A 174 -4.85 29.81 -26.01
C LYS A 174 -6.28 29.78 -26.58
N MET A 175 -7.24 29.22 -25.82
CA MET A 175 -8.67 29.32 -26.10
C MET A 175 -9.23 30.59 -25.46
#